data_AF-A0A9E6FDF6-F1
#
_entry.id   AF-A0A9E6FDF6-F1
#
_cell.length_a   1.000
_cell.length_b   1.000
_cell.length_c   1.000
_cell.angle_alpha   90.00
_cell.angle_beta   90.00
_cell.angle_gamma   90.00
#
_symmetry.space_group_name_H-M   'P 1'
#
loop_
_entity.id
_entity.type
_entity.pdbx_description
1 polymer ?
#
loop_
_entity_poly.entity_id
_entity_poly.type
_entity_poly.pdbx_seq_one_letter_code
_entity_poly.pdbx_strand_id
1 'polypeptide(L)'
;MVLKGGDGNKFEITRGPGIPNNTGLSQNTTKIIKFVQQIIERLVPLNGNTIKFFKQTDGNSCGYAMLANMLSYYDFLGHQENPDTIYREINFQRGHNQKEKKGRQKNLTSVDLNNYLQNKNFSITPIENINQLKEHLSRKNFSFLYMMFDENSGDHYTGVIFINGRYYLFDSLKDQPEPITEENLISRVQKNLDLKKAVGIAYKSKKMRVIKKESF
;
A
#
# COMPACT_ATOMS: atom_id res chain seq x y z
N MET A 1 -9.39 -8.17 -33.82
CA MET A 1 -8.40 -7.85 -32.76
C MET A 1 -8.38 -9.05 -31.85
N VAL A 2 -7.26 -9.78 -31.77
CA VAL A 2 -7.15 -10.99 -30.95
C VAL A 2 -6.15 -10.70 -29.85
N LEU A 3 -6.59 -10.75 -28.60
CA LEU A 3 -5.71 -10.69 -27.45
C LEU A 3 -5.28 -12.12 -27.13
N LYS A 4 -4.05 -12.49 -27.46
CA LYS A 4 -3.46 -13.74 -26.98
C LYS A 4 -2.57 -13.44 -25.79
N GLY A 5 -2.83 -14.09 -24.66
CA GLY A 5 -1.95 -14.05 -23.50
C GLY A 5 -0.69 -14.86 -23.79
N GLY A 6 0.46 -14.18 -23.81
CA GLY A 6 1.77 -14.82 -23.78
C GLY A 6 2.31 -14.81 -22.36
N ASP A 7 3.03 -15.87 -21.99
CA ASP A 7 3.63 -16.02 -20.67
C ASP A 7 4.62 -14.88 -20.39
N GLY A 8 4.32 -14.11 -19.33
CA GLY A 8 5.16 -13.03 -18.83
C GLY A 8 4.84 -11.64 -19.39
N ASN A 9 3.77 -11.00 -18.88
CA ASN A 9 3.52 -9.54 -18.86
C ASN A 9 3.87 -8.69 -20.10
N LYS A 10 3.88 -9.28 -21.30
CA LYS A 10 3.92 -8.55 -22.58
C LYS A 10 2.68 -8.91 -23.37
N PHE A 11 1.77 -7.95 -23.47
CA PHE A 11 0.66 -8.02 -24.43
C PHE A 11 1.21 -7.59 -25.79
N GLU A 12 1.51 -8.55 -26.66
CA GLU A 12 1.74 -8.26 -28.07
C GLU A 12 0.41 -8.08 -28.79
N ILE A 13 0.18 -6.86 -29.30
CA ILE A 13 -0.92 -6.58 -30.21
C ILE A 13 -0.50 -7.08 -31.58
N THR A 14 -0.80 -8.34 -31.89
CA THR A 14 -0.66 -8.87 -33.24
C THR A 14 -1.83 -8.39 -34.10
N ARG A 15 -1.51 -7.65 -35.18
CA ARG A 15 -2.50 -7.23 -36.18
C ARG A 15 -3.00 -8.49 -36.90
N GLY A 16 -4.32 -8.63 -37.03
CA GLY A 16 -4.89 -9.71 -37.83
C GLY A 16 -4.42 -9.63 -39.29
N PRO A 17 -4.31 -10.77 -39.99
CA PRO A 17 -3.89 -10.78 -41.38
C PRO A 17 -4.86 -9.92 -42.23
N GLY A 18 -4.32 -8.90 -42.92
CA GLY A 18 -5.07 -8.06 -43.87
C GLY A 18 -5.08 -6.55 -43.65
N ILE A 19 -4.36 -5.98 -42.66
CA ILE A 19 -4.32 -4.51 -42.46
C ILE A 19 -3.07 -3.91 -43.13
N PRO A 20 -3.21 -3.05 -44.16
CA PRO A 20 -2.08 -2.46 -44.87
C PRO A 20 -1.19 -1.58 -43.96
N ASN A 21 0.11 -1.55 -44.27
CA ASN A 21 1.17 -0.99 -43.42
C ASN A 21 1.15 0.53 -43.20
N ASN A 22 0.19 1.28 -43.77
CA ASN A 22 0.30 2.72 -43.89
C ASN A 22 -0.97 3.51 -43.52
N THR A 23 -1.57 3.19 -42.38
CA THR A 23 -2.55 4.08 -41.75
C THR A 23 -2.04 4.47 -40.38
N GLY A 24 -1.59 5.73 -40.23
CA GLY A 24 -1.33 6.33 -38.93
C GLY A 24 -2.53 6.08 -38.02
N LEU A 25 -2.27 5.59 -36.81
CA LEU A 25 -3.30 5.42 -35.79
C LEU A 25 -4.07 6.73 -35.66
N SER A 26 -5.37 6.70 -35.93
CA SER A 26 -6.19 7.90 -35.82
C SER A 26 -6.04 8.48 -34.42
N GLN A 27 -6.07 9.81 -34.28
CA GLN A 27 -5.94 10.47 -32.97
C GLN A 27 -6.96 9.93 -31.94
N ASN A 28 -8.13 9.48 -32.41
CA ASN A 28 -9.14 8.83 -31.58
C ASN A 28 -8.70 7.46 -31.08
N THR A 29 -8.05 6.64 -31.91
CA THR A 29 -7.49 5.34 -31.49
C THR A 29 -6.40 5.52 -30.44
N THR A 30 -5.53 6.54 -30.61
CA THR A 30 -4.49 6.86 -29.62
C THR A 30 -5.07 7.36 -28.30
N LYS A 31 -6.15 8.17 -28.34
CA LYS A 31 -6.89 8.60 -27.14
C LYS A 31 -7.54 7.42 -26.41
N ILE A 32 -8.17 6.50 -27.15
CA ILE A 32 -8.77 5.29 -26.57
C ILE A 32 -7.70 4.39 -25.94
N ILE A 33 -6.56 4.19 -26.60
CA ILE A 33 -5.44 3.41 -26.04
C ILE A 33 -4.93 4.05 -24.74
N LYS A 34 -4.71 5.38 -24.72
CA LYS A 34 -4.30 6.09 -23.51
C LYS A 34 -5.35 6.02 -22.40
N PHE A 35 -6.63 6.11 -22.74
CA PHE A 35 -7.73 6.00 -21.79
C PHE A 35 -7.84 4.58 -21.21
N VAL A 36 -7.73 3.56 -22.05
CA VAL A 36 -7.71 2.15 -21.63
C VAL A 36 -6.47 1.84 -20.80
N GLN A 37 -5.30 2.36 -21.16
CA GLN A 37 -4.10 2.28 -20.33
C GLN A 37 -4.31 2.97 -18.98
N GLN A 38 -4.87 4.18 -18.93
CA GLN A 38 -5.21 4.87 -17.68
C GLN A 38 -6.20 4.08 -16.82
N ILE A 39 -7.17 3.38 -17.42
CA ILE A 39 -8.10 2.49 -16.70
C ILE A 39 -7.34 1.27 -16.16
N ILE A 40 -6.54 0.59 -16.99
CA ILE A 40 -5.75 -0.58 -16.59
C ILE A 40 -4.73 -0.22 -15.51
N GLU A 41 -4.16 0.99 -15.56
CA GLU A 41 -3.21 1.49 -14.57
C GLU A 41 -3.85 1.90 -13.24
N ARG A 42 -5.13 2.29 -13.26
CA ARG A 42 -5.98 2.52 -12.08
C ARG A 42 -6.49 1.21 -11.47
N LEU A 43 -6.64 0.18 -12.30
CA LEU A 43 -6.89 -1.18 -11.85
C LEU A 43 -5.55 -1.77 -11.39
N VAL A 44 -5.15 -1.48 -10.15
CA VAL A 44 -4.08 -2.25 -9.49
C VAL A 44 -4.47 -3.73 -9.63
N PRO A 45 -3.73 -4.56 -10.40
CA PRO A 45 -4.10 -5.95 -10.57
C PRO A 45 -3.71 -6.67 -9.29
N LEU A 46 -4.62 -6.64 -8.33
CA LEU A 46 -4.58 -7.39 -7.10
C LEU A 46 -5.15 -8.78 -7.38
N ASN A 47 -4.47 -9.55 -8.24
CA ASN A 47 -4.71 -10.97 -8.54
C ASN A 47 -6.20 -11.42 -8.41
N GLY A 48 -7.12 -10.82 -9.16
CA GLY A 48 -8.52 -11.26 -9.24
C GLY A 48 -9.35 -11.17 -7.95
N ASN A 49 -8.78 -10.71 -6.84
CA ASN A 49 -9.47 -10.50 -5.57
C ASN A 49 -9.72 -9.00 -5.40
N THR A 50 -10.98 -8.58 -5.34
CA THR A 50 -11.35 -7.21 -5.01
C THR A 50 -10.91 -6.92 -3.58
N ILE A 51 -9.75 -6.30 -3.39
CA ILE A 51 -9.36 -5.78 -2.08
C ILE A 51 -10.31 -4.63 -1.77
N LYS A 52 -11.11 -4.79 -0.73
CA LYS A 52 -11.98 -3.74 -0.24
C LYS A 52 -11.13 -2.80 0.59
N PHE A 53 -11.07 -1.54 0.18
CA PHE A 53 -10.36 -0.52 0.95
C PHE A 53 -11.26 0.04 2.05
N PHE A 54 -10.69 0.17 3.23
CA PHE A 54 -11.30 0.79 4.38
C PHE A 54 -11.04 2.29 4.35
N LYS A 55 -12.13 3.06 4.35
CA LYS A 55 -12.10 4.48 4.67
C LYS A 55 -12.03 4.70 6.18
N GLN A 56 -11.48 5.83 6.57
CA GLN A 56 -11.65 6.33 7.93
C GLN A 56 -13.14 6.67 8.14
N THR A 57 -13.72 6.22 9.24
CA THR A 57 -15.15 6.45 9.56
C THR A 57 -15.33 7.54 10.62
N ASP A 58 -14.24 7.96 11.25
CA ASP A 58 -14.20 9.01 12.27
C ASP A 58 -12.81 9.70 12.29
N GLY A 59 -12.71 10.85 12.95
CA GLY A 59 -11.48 11.65 13.00
C GLY A 59 -10.29 10.98 13.69
N ASN A 60 -10.49 9.86 14.39
CA ASN A 60 -9.45 9.12 15.08
C ASN A 60 -9.07 7.82 14.36
N SER A 61 -9.59 7.60 13.15
CA SER A 61 -9.55 6.29 12.48
C SER A 61 -8.52 6.13 11.37
N CYS A 62 -7.83 7.22 10.97
CA CYS A 62 -6.89 7.20 9.84
C CYS A 62 -5.83 6.10 9.93
N GLY A 63 -5.15 5.99 11.08
CA GLY A 63 -4.10 5.01 11.30
C GLY A 63 -4.60 3.57 11.29
N TYR A 64 -5.77 3.32 11.87
CA TYR A 64 -6.37 1.98 11.89
C TYR A 64 -6.87 1.56 10.50
N ALA A 65 -7.45 2.50 9.74
CA ALA A 65 -7.85 2.29 8.35
C ALA A 65 -6.63 2.02 7.45
N MET A 66 -5.56 2.79 7.62
CA MET A 66 -4.29 2.58 6.93
C MET A 66 -3.74 1.17 7.22
N LEU A 67 -3.63 0.77 8.50
CA LEU A 67 -3.18 -0.58 8.88
C LEU A 67 -4.06 -1.69 8.28
N ALA A 68 -5.39 -1.54 8.33
CA ALA A 68 -6.33 -2.50 7.73
C ALA A 68 -6.10 -2.68 6.23
N ASN A 69 -5.92 -1.58 5.49
CA ASN A 69 -5.63 -1.60 4.06
C ASN A 69 -4.30 -2.29 3.76
N MET A 70 -3.27 -2.00 4.56
CA MET A 70 -1.93 -2.57 4.39
C MET A 70 -1.90 -4.07 4.69
N LEU A 71 -2.54 -4.50 5.77
CA LEU A 71 -2.65 -5.91 6.12
C LEU A 71 -3.48 -6.67 5.09
N SER A 72 -4.59 -6.09 4.61
CA SER A 72 -5.41 -6.69 3.56
C SER A 72 -4.66 -6.88 2.23
N TYR A 73 -3.68 -6.02 1.95
CA TYR A 73 -2.80 -6.18 0.79
C TYR A 73 -1.78 -7.33 0.98
N TYR A 74 -1.22 -7.48 2.18
CA TYR A 74 -0.18 -8.47 2.45
C TYR A 74 -0.68 -9.86 2.86
N ASP A 75 -1.94 -9.97 3.27
CA ASP A 75 -2.54 -11.23 3.66
C ASP A 75 -3.29 -11.86 2.49
N PHE A 76 -2.62 -12.83 1.84
CA PHE A 76 -3.11 -13.59 0.69
C PHE A 76 -4.16 -14.66 1.06
N LEU A 77 -4.58 -14.76 2.34
CA LEU A 77 -5.36 -15.89 2.86
C LEU A 77 -6.80 -15.53 3.28
N GLY A 78 -7.35 -14.41 2.80
CA GLY A 78 -8.80 -14.17 2.85
C GLY A 78 -9.34 -13.56 4.15
N HIS A 79 -8.49 -13.06 5.05
CA HIS A 79 -8.91 -12.32 6.23
C HIS A 79 -8.59 -10.83 6.10
N GLN A 80 -9.59 -10.02 5.76
CA GLN A 80 -9.51 -8.57 5.86
C GLN A 80 -9.73 -8.16 7.31
N GLU A 81 -8.69 -7.61 7.94
CA GLU A 81 -8.81 -7.06 9.29
C GLU A 81 -9.54 -5.71 9.24
N ASN A 82 -10.71 -5.63 9.88
CA ASN A 82 -11.48 -4.39 10.00
C ASN A 82 -10.76 -3.40 10.95
N PRO A 83 -10.71 -2.08 10.63
CA PRO A 83 -10.16 -1.04 11.50
C PRO A 83 -10.63 -1.07 12.96
N ASP A 84 -11.88 -1.47 13.23
CA ASP A 84 -12.42 -1.61 14.58
C ASP A 84 -11.82 -2.80 15.34
N THR A 85 -11.48 -3.87 14.62
CA THR A 85 -10.79 -5.02 15.19
C THR A 85 -9.36 -4.64 15.58
N ILE A 86 -8.65 -3.95 14.69
CA ILE A 86 -7.31 -3.40 14.96
C ILE A 86 -7.34 -2.48 16.18
N TYR A 87 -8.31 -1.57 16.25
CA TYR A 87 -8.48 -0.68 17.40
C TYR A 87 -8.65 -1.44 18.72
N ARG A 88 -9.51 -2.46 18.74
CA ARG A 88 -9.73 -3.29 19.94
C ARG A 88 -8.48 -4.05 20.35
N GLU A 89 -7.73 -4.61 19.40
CA GLU A 89 -6.46 -5.30 19.68
C GLU A 89 -5.44 -4.35 20.31
N ILE A 90 -5.28 -3.16 19.74
CA ILE A 90 -4.35 -2.14 20.25
C ILE A 90 -4.78 -1.65 21.63
N ASN A 91 -6.07 -1.37 21.85
CA ASN A 91 -6.56 -0.96 23.16
C ASN A 91 -6.38 -2.06 24.22
N PHE A 92 -6.58 -3.33 23.85
CA PHE A 92 -6.32 -4.44 24.75
C PHE A 92 -4.83 -4.51 25.13
N GLN A 93 -3.92 -4.33 24.17
CA GLN A 93 -2.47 -4.26 24.41
C GLN A 93 -2.08 -3.10 25.34
N ARG A 94 -2.81 -1.98 25.30
CA ARG A 94 -2.65 -0.85 26.23
C ARG A 94 -3.20 -1.12 27.64
N GLY A 95 -3.78 -2.30 27.90
CA GLY A 95 -4.40 -2.66 29.18
C GLY A 95 -5.80 -2.07 29.39
N HIS A 96 -6.46 -1.58 28.33
CA HIS A 96 -7.83 -1.08 28.41
C HIS A 96 -8.85 -2.21 28.21
N ASN A 97 -9.97 -2.14 28.93
CA ASN A 97 -11.05 -3.13 28.86
C ASN A 97 -11.76 -3.10 27.49
N GLN A 98 -11.87 -4.27 26.84
CA GLN A 98 -12.54 -4.44 25.53
C GLN A 98 -14.05 -4.13 25.54
N LYS A 99 -14.65 -3.88 26.71
CA LYS A 99 -16.09 -3.66 26.89
C LYS A 99 -16.54 -2.22 26.60
N GLU A 100 -15.64 -1.30 26.27
CA GLU A 100 -16.00 0.06 25.88
C GLU A 100 -16.66 0.07 24.49
N LYS A 101 -17.99 -0.10 24.48
CA LYS A 101 -18.83 -0.21 23.28
C LYS A 101 -19.07 1.13 22.54
N LYS A 102 -18.37 2.22 22.85
CA LYS A 102 -18.65 3.54 22.25
C LYS A 102 -17.42 4.21 21.64
N GLY A 103 -17.27 4.02 20.33
CA GLY A 103 -16.44 4.82 19.43
C GLY A 103 -14.93 4.73 19.68
N ARG A 104 -14.14 5.10 18.66
CA ARG A 104 -12.70 5.29 18.84
C ARG A 104 -12.42 6.59 19.57
N GLN A 105 -11.95 6.47 20.81
CA GLN A 105 -11.65 7.64 21.65
C GLN A 105 -10.18 8.10 21.57
N LYS A 106 -9.30 7.28 20.97
CA LYS A 106 -7.86 7.55 20.95
C LYS A 106 -7.26 7.34 19.57
N ASN A 107 -6.45 8.30 19.15
CA ASN A 107 -5.60 8.19 17.97
C ASN A 107 -4.61 7.03 18.12
N LEU A 108 -4.23 6.48 16.97
CA LEU A 108 -3.11 5.57 16.86
C LEU A 108 -1.82 6.39 17.05
N THR A 109 -0.98 6.05 18.02
CA THR A 109 0.35 6.67 18.13
C THR A 109 1.36 5.86 17.31
N SER A 110 2.53 6.45 17.03
CA SER A 110 3.62 5.74 16.33
C SER A 110 4.13 4.53 17.13
N VAL A 111 4.08 4.60 18.46
CA VAL A 111 4.45 3.48 19.35
C VAL A 111 3.46 2.32 19.20
N ASP A 112 2.16 2.62 19.18
CA ASP A 112 1.13 1.59 19.00
C ASP A 112 1.22 0.94 17.62
N LEU A 113 1.40 1.76 16.58
CA LEU A 113 1.61 1.29 15.22
C LEU A 113 2.81 0.34 15.17
N ASN A 114 3.92 0.71 15.78
CA ASN A 114 5.13 -0.12 15.78
C ASN A 114 4.92 -1.44 16.50
N ASN A 115 4.38 -1.40 17.72
CA ASN A 115 4.09 -2.60 18.50
C ASN A 115 3.12 -3.54 17.77
N TYR A 116 2.08 -2.96 17.17
CA TYR A 116 1.09 -3.71 16.42
C TYR A 116 1.69 -4.45 15.23
N LEU A 117 2.49 -3.75 14.42
CA LEU A 117 3.16 -4.33 13.26
C LEU A 117 4.20 -5.38 13.64
N GLN A 118 4.95 -5.17 14.72
CA GLN A 118 5.87 -6.18 15.27
C GLN A 118 5.12 -7.46 15.68
N ASN A 119 3.97 -7.33 16.34
CA ASN A 119 3.10 -8.46 16.68
C ASN A 119 2.55 -9.18 15.43
N LYS A 120 2.43 -8.49 14.30
CA LYS A 120 2.08 -9.07 12.99
C LYS A 120 3.31 -9.57 12.20
N ASN A 121 4.46 -9.75 12.86
CA ASN A 121 5.73 -10.23 12.30
C ASN A 121 6.36 -9.29 11.24
N PHE A 122 6.14 -7.99 11.35
CA PHE A 122 6.87 -7.00 10.58
C PHE A 122 8.08 -6.49 11.37
N SER A 123 9.23 -6.39 10.72
CA SER A 123 10.31 -5.53 11.20
C SER A 123 10.09 -4.11 10.69
N ILE A 124 10.47 -3.12 11.48
CA ILE A 124 10.23 -1.71 11.19
C ILE A 124 11.54 -0.96 11.28
N THR A 125 11.81 -0.14 10.29
CA THR A 125 12.96 0.75 10.23
C THR A 125 12.45 2.18 10.16
N PRO A 126 12.63 3.00 11.22
CA PRO A 126 12.38 4.42 11.15
C PRO A 126 13.21 5.06 10.04
N ILE A 127 12.64 6.02 9.33
CA ILE A 127 13.38 6.83 8.35
C ILE A 127 13.73 8.14 9.03
N GLU A 128 15.01 8.42 9.14
CA GLU A 128 15.55 9.62 9.80
C GLU A 128 16.00 10.68 8.80
N ASN A 129 16.28 10.28 7.56
CA ASN A 129 16.68 11.18 6.47
C ASN A 129 16.33 10.61 5.09
N ILE A 130 16.35 11.48 4.07
CA ILE A 130 16.01 11.11 2.69
C ILE A 130 17.02 10.15 2.05
N ASN A 131 18.28 10.13 2.49
CA ASN A 131 19.26 9.19 1.93
C ASN A 131 18.91 7.75 2.32
N GLN A 132 18.50 7.52 3.57
CA GLN A 132 17.97 6.22 4.01
C GLN A 132 16.72 5.82 3.21
N LEU A 133 15.78 6.75 2.99
CA LEU A 133 14.62 6.48 2.14
C LEU A 133 15.05 6.02 0.74
N LYS A 134 15.91 6.77 0.06
CA LYS A 134 16.37 6.47 -1.30
C LYS A 134 17.06 5.11 -1.39
N GLU A 135 17.85 4.73 -0.38
CA GLU A 135 18.45 3.41 -0.29
C GLU A 135 17.37 2.31 -0.28
N HIS A 136 16.33 2.47 0.53
CA HIS A 136 15.23 1.50 0.59
C HIS A 136 14.38 1.47 -0.69
N LEU A 137 14.09 2.62 -1.31
CA LEU A 137 13.37 2.71 -2.57
C LEU A 137 14.16 2.04 -3.71
N SER A 138 15.48 2.25 -3.77
CA SER A 138 16.35 1.62 -4.79
C SER A 138 16.34 0.09 -4.74
N ARG A 139 16.25 -0.48 -3.53
CA ARG A 139 16.18 -1.93 -3.31
C ARG A 139 14.84 -2.54 -3.69
N LYS A 140 13.78 -1.72 -3.75
CA LYS A 140 12.40 -2.14 -4.07
C LYS A 140 11.91 -3.35 -3.25
N ASN A 141 12.47 -3.51 -2.04
CA ASN A 141 12.28 -4.70 -1.21
C ASN A 141 11.72 -4.33 0.16
N PHE A 142 10.71 -3.46 0.18
CA PHE A 142 9.97 -3.13 1.39
C PHE A 142 8.52 -3.58 1.26
N SER A 143 7.88 -3.87 2.39
CA SER A 143 6.47 -4.21 2.39
C SER A 143 5.62 -2.94 2.30
N PHE A 144 5.85 -1.99 3.19
CA PHE A 144 5.17 -0.71 3.08
C PHE A 144 6.00 0.39 3.71
N LEU A 145 5.69 1.62 3.31
CA LEU A 145 6.14 2.84 3.94
C LEU A 145 4.93 3.52 4.58
N TYR A 146 5.04 4.01 5.80
CA TYR A 146 3.99 4.80 6.44
C TYR A 146 4.49 6.20 6.76
N MET A 147 3.56 7.17 6.74
CA MET A 147 3.79 8.58 7.07
C MET A 147 2.64 9.07 7.95
N MET A 148 2.94 9.90 8.95
CA MET A 148 1.95 10.44 9.89
C MET A 148 1.43 11.84 9.51
N PHE A 149 2.01 12.48 8.50
CA PHE A 149 1.56 13.76 8.00
C PHE A 149 1.30 13.71 6.49
N ASP A 150 0.17 14.31 6.10
CA ASP A 150 -0.19 14.54 4.71
C ASP A 150 -0.56 16.01 4.50
N GLU A 151 -0.11 16.60 3.39
CA GLU A 151 -0.24 18.04 3.15
C GLU A 151 -1.68 18.53 3.05
N ASN A 152 -2.60 17.64 2.64
CA ASN A 152 -4.00 17.99 2.45
C ASN A 152 -4.83 17.81 3.73
N SER A 153 -4.33 17.03 4.69
CA SER A 153 -5.12 16.56 5.83
C SER A 153 -4.47 16.77 7.20
N GLY A 154 -3.21 17.21 7.25
CA GLY A 154 -2.50 17.48 8.50
C GLY A 154 -1.95 16.19 9.14
N ASP A 155 -2.17 16.02 10.45
CA ASP A 155 -1.78 14.82 11.19
C ASP A 155 -2.67 13.64 10.79
N HIS A 156 -2.24 12.94 9.75
CA HIS A 156 -3.00 11.91 9.05
C HIS A 156 -2.08 10.78 8.60
N TYR A 157 -2.42 9.55 9.00
CA TYR A 157 -1.67 8.38 8.58
C TYR A 157 -1.99 8.00 7.14
N THR A 158 -0.93 7.92 6.33
CA THR A 158 -0.97 7.39 4.97
C THR A 158 0.07 6.28 4.80
N GLY A 159 -0.24 5.34 3.91
CA GLY A 159 0.62 4.19 3.62
C GLY A 159 1.03 4.18 2.15
N VAL A 160 2.20 3.66 1.82
CA VAL A 160 2.66 3.52 0.44
C VAL A 160 3.16 2.10 0.23
N ILE A 161 2.76 1.50 -0.89
CA ILE A 161 3.24 0.21 -1.35
C ILE A 161 3.81 0.30 -2.75
N PHE A 162 4.66 -0.67 -3.09
CA PHE A 162 5.25 -0.81 -4.42
C PHE A 162 4.72 -2.07 -5.09
N ILE A 163 3.99 -1.92 -6.20
CA ILE A 163 3.40 -3.03 -6.97
C ILE A 163 3.71 -2.82 -8.44
N ASN A 164 4.15 -3.86 -9.15
CA ASN A 164 4.30 -3.86 -10.61
C ASN A 164 5.11 -2.66 -11.14
N GLY A 165 6.15 -2.26 -10.40
CA GLY A 165 7.02 -1.17 -10.80
C GLY A 165 6.54 0.23 -10.42
N ARG A 166 5.42 0.37 -9.68
CA ARG A 166 4.79 1.65 -9.36
C ARG A 166 4.48 1.77 -7.87
N TYR A 167 4.50 3.01 -7.36
CA TYR A 167 4.09 3.31 -6.00
C TYR A 167 2.60 3.69 -5.95
N TYR A 168 1.91 3.23 -4.92
CA TYR A 168 0.53 3.54 -4.65
C TYR A 168 0.38 4.05 -3.22
N LEU A 169 -0.25 5.21 -3.07
CA LEU A 169 -0.58 5.85 -1.81
C LEU A 169 -1.96 5.41 -1.34
N PHE A 170 -2.02 4.85 -0.14
CA PHE A 170 -3.22 4.64 0.63
C PHE A 170 -3.48 5.85 1.50
N ASP A 171 -4.50 6.60 1.12
CA ASP A 171 -5.12 7.62 1.95
C ASP A 171 -6.50 7.11 2.37
N SER A 172 -6.71 6.99 3.69
CA SER A 172 -7.97 6.52 4.26
C SER A 172 -9.16 7.49 4.05
N LEU A 173 -8.92 8.69 3.50
CA LEU A 173 -9.96 9.59 3.02
C LEU A 173 -10.47 9.23 1.61
N LYS A 174 -9.74 8.38 0.87
CA LYS A 174 -10.04 8.01 -0.52
C LYS A 174 -10.67 6.62 -0.60
N ASP A 175 -11.43 6.39 -1.68
CA ASP A 175 -12.04 5.07 -1.96
C ASP A 175 -11.05 4.04 -2.51
N GLN A 176 -9.94 4.52 -3.06
CA GLN A 176 -8.97 3.68 -3.75
C GLN A 176 -7.56 4.26 -3.59
N PRO A 177 -6.52 3.43 -3.76
CA PRO A 177 -5.14 3.88 -3.72
C PRO A 177 -4.85 4.73 -4.94
N GLU A 178 -4.06 5.78 -4.76
CA GLU A 178 -3.70 6.71 -5.82
C GLU A 178 -2.24 6.46 -6.25
N PRO A 179 -1.94 6.41 -7.56
CA PRO A 179 -0.56 6.29 -8.01
C PRO A 179 0.24 7.52 -7.59
N ILE A 180 1.47 7.30 -7.12
CA ILE A 180 2.38 8.37 -6.71
C ILE A 180 3.75 8.19 -7.37
N THR A 181 4.36 9.29 -7.81
CA THR A 181 5.71 9.28 -8.36
C THR A 181 6.75 9.18 -7.23
N GLU A 182 7.93 8.67 -7.55
CA GLU A 182 9.04 8.62 -6.58
C GLU A 182 9.42 10.01 -6.07
N GLU A 183 9.42 11.01 -6.96
CA GLU A 183 9.68 12.41 -6.62
C GLU A 183 8.66 12.97 -5.61
N ASN A 184 7.36 12.75 -5.86
CA ASN A 184 6.31 13.18 -4.94
C ASN A 184 6.38 12.44 -3.60
N LEU A 185 6.73 11.15 -3.62
CA LEU A 185 6.94 10.37 -2.40
C LEU A 185 8.09 10.92 -1.56
N ILE A 186 9.25 11.18 -2.19
CA ILE A 186 10.42 11.76 -1.52
C ILE A 186 10.08 13.12 -0.91
N SER A 187 9.39 13.99 -1.65
CA SER A 187 8.96 15.30 -1.16
C SER A 187 8.06 15.20 0.08
N ARG A 188 7.08 14.28 0.07
CA ARG A 188 6.18 14.05 1.20
C ARG A 188 6.90 13.50 2.43
N VAL A 189 7.85 12.58 2.24
CA VAL A 189 8.67 12.08 3.34
C VAL A 189 9.54 13.20 3.90
N GLN A 190 10.18 14.03 3.06
CA GLN A 190 11.02 15.14 3.53
C GLN A 190 10.21 16.07 4.44
N LYS A 191 8.98 16.40 4.04
CA LYS A 191 8.11 17.24 4.87
C LYS A 191 7.75 16.59 6.21
N ASN A 192 7.50 15.28 6.24
CA ASN A 192 7.28 14.57 7.50
C ASN A 192 8.53 14.68 8.40
N LEU A 193 9.73 14.51 7.84
CA LEU A 193 10.99 14.62 8.58
C LEU A 193 11.21 16.03 9.13
N ASP A 194 10.96 17.07 8.30
CA ASP A 194 11.08 18.48 8.71
C ASP A 194 10.14 18.84 9.86
N LEU A 195 8.93 18.27 9.84
CA LEU A 195 7.91 18.43 10.89
C LEU A 195 8.12 17.49 12.08
N LYS A 196 9.19 16.68 12.10
CA LYS A 196 9.48 15.65 13.10
C LYS A 196 8.30 14.68 13.31
N LYS A 197 7.61 14.35 12.22
CA LYS A 197 6.50 13.40 12.17
C LYS A 197 7.03 12.00 11.89
N ALA A 198 6.29 10.99 12.36
CA ALA A 198 6.73 9.61 12.22
C ALA A 198 6.71 9.16 10.75
N VAL A 199 7.84 8.62 10.29
CA VAL A 199 7.99 7.93 9.01
C VAL A 199 8.72 6.63 9.27
N GLY A 200 8.27 5.55 8.66
CA GLY A 200 8.99 4.30 8.73
C GLY A 200 8.67 3.38 7.57
N ILE A 201 9.56 2.43 7.37
CA ILE A 201 9.39 1.34 6.42
C ILE A 201 9.24 0.06 7.20
N ALA A 202 8.26 -0.75 6.83
CA ALA A 202 8.10 -2.09 7.37
C ALA A 202 8.40 -3.17 6.35
N TYR A 203 8.92 -4.27 6.86
CA TYR A 203 9.26 -5.47 6.11
C TYR A 203 8.54 -6.66 6.74
N LYS A 204 7.72 -7.35 5.95
CA LYS A 204 7.13 -8.62 6.37
C LYS A 204 8.27 -9.62 6.51
N SER A 205 8.48 -10.14 7.71
CA SER A 205 9.48 -11.16 7.94
C SER A 205 9.10 -12.39 7.11
N LYS A 206 9.98 -12.81 6.18
CA LYS A 206 9.85 -14.15 5.60
C LYS A 206 10.00 -15.11 6.78
N LYS A 207 8.98 -15.93 7.08
CA LYS A 207 9.12 -17.02 8.06
C LYS A 207 10.43 -17.73 7.74
N MET A 208 11.42 -17.68 8.64
CA MET A 208 12.50 -18.66 8.59
C MET A 208 11.80 -20.00 8.79
N ARG A 209 11.72 -20.81 7.73
CA ARG A 209 11.46 -22.23 7.92
C ARG A 209 12.63 -22.72 8.76
N VAL A 210 12.39 -22.98 10.04
CA VAL A 210 13.27 -23.84 10.82
C VAL A 210 13.20 -25.19 10.13
N ILE A 211 14.16 -25.45 9.24
CA ILE A 211 14.41 -26.81 8.76
C ILE A 211 14.92 -27.51 10.00
N LYS A 212 14.05 -28.27 10.68
CA LYS A 212 14.52 -29.30 11.62
C LYS A 212 15.46 -30.17 10.79
N LYS A 213 16.76 -30.10 11.06
CA LYS A 213 17.68 -31.17 10.67
C LYS A 213 17.15 -32.40 11.37
N GLU A 214 16.48 -33.28 10.64
CA GLU A 214 16.37 -34.67 11.07
C GLU A 214 17.80 -35.21 11.06
N SER A 215 18.28 -35.55 12.25
CA SER A 215 19.55 -36.24 12.43
C SER A 215 19.48 -37.56 11.68
N PHE A 216 20.44 -37.81 10.79
CA PHE A 216 20.70 -39.13 10.20
C PHE A 216 21.10 -40.14 11.28
#